data_AF-T1A4S7-F1
#
_entry.id   AF-T1A4S7-F1
#
_cell.length_a   1.000
_cell.length_b   1.000
_cell.length_c   1.000
_cell.angle_alpha   90.00
_cell.angle_beta   90.00
_cell.angle_gamma   90.00
#
_symmetry.space_group_name_H-M   'P 1'
#
loop_
_entity.id
_entity.type
_entity.pdbx_description
1 polymer ?
#
loop_
_entity_poly.entity_id
_entity_poly.type
_entity_poly.pdbx_seq_one_letter_code
_entity_poly.pdbx_strand_id
1 'polypeptide(L)'
;MVTKPARMYSKISGPAYTRREFMGGVPYPKITTFTQGNQKKDFPVEMRLIALESCQIRHTALEAARVSVNRKLLESVGSITIS
;
A
#
# COMPACT_ATOMS: atom_id res chain seq x y z
N MET A 1 0.09 19.21 -9.29
CA MET A 1 0.90 18.08 -9.78
C MET A 1 0.02 17.21 -10.66
N VAL A 2 0.31 17.12 -11.97
CA VAL A 2 -0.51 16.32 -12.91
C VAL A 2 -0.36 14.83 -12.58
N THR A 3 -1.48 14.14 -12.41
CA THR A 3 -1.52 12.71 -12.10
C THR A 3 -1.29 11.88 -13.36
N LYS A 4 -0.03 11.52 -13.62
CA LYS A 4 0.30 10.56 -14.70
C LYS A 4 -0.38 9.20 -14.43
N PRO A 5 -1.01 8.59 -15.44
CA PRO A 5 -1.73 7.33 -15.29
C PRO A 5 -0.80 6.15 -14.98
N ALA A 6 -1.32 5.14 -14.28
CA ALA A 6 -0.54 3.97 -13.86
C ALA A 6 0.02 3.14 -15.02
N ARG A 7 -0.63 3.17 -16.21
CA ARG A 7 -0.15 2.48 -17.42
C ARG A 7 1.30 2.78 -17.78
N MET A 8 1.79 3.98 -17.42
CA MET A 8 3.17 4.40 -17.69
C MET A 8 4.21 3.70 -16.81
N TYR A 9 3.81 3.22 -15.63
CA TYR A 9 4.73 2.71 -14.61
C TYR A 9 4.43 1.27 -14.21
N SER A 10 3.31 0.69 -14.65
CA SER A 10 2.88 -0.66 -14.27
C SER A 10 3.86 -1.78 -14.67
N LYS A 11 4.53 -1.64 -15.82
CA LYS A 11 5.52 -2.61 -16.30
C LYS A 11 6.85 -2.36 -15.62
N ILE A 12 7.47 -3.42 -15.13
CA ILE A 12 8.84 -3.36 -14.62
C ILE A 12 9.77 -3.22 -15.83
N SER A 13 10.36 -2.04 -16.00
CA SER A 13 11.31 -1.75 -17.08
C SER A 13 12.56 -1.08 -16.51
N GLY A 14 13.73 -1.53 -16.96
CA GLY A 14 15.01 -0.97 -16.56
C GLY A 14 15.54 -1.46 -15.20
N PRO A 15 16.70 -0.96 -14.77
CA PRO A 15 17.34 -1.36 -13.51
C PRO A 15 16.63 -0.78 -12.28
N ALA A 16 16.81 -1.43 -11.12
CA ALA A 16 16.24 -0.99 -9.86
C ALA A 16 16.89 0.33 -9.38
N TYR A 17 16.07 1.36 -9.18
CA TYR A 17 16.51 2.71 -8.83
C TYR A 17 16.23 3.01 -7.34
N THR A 18 17.05 2.47 -6.44
CA THR A 18 16.81 2.50 -4.99
C THR A 18 17.85 3.28 -4.18
N ARG A 19 19.01 3.59 -4.75
CA ARG A 19 20.11 4.26 -4.04
C ARG A 19 19.85 5.76 -3.89
N ARG A 20 19.38 6.13 -2.69
CA ARG A 20 19.01 7.52 -2.35
C ARG A 20 20.19 8.50 -2.39
N GLU A 21 21.41 8.03 -2.11
CA GLU A 21 22.64 8.84 -2.15
C GLU A 21 22.95 9.42 -3.54
N PHE A 22 22.47 8.77 -4.62
CA PHE A 22 22.63 9.25 -6.00
C PHE A 22 21.36 9.94 -6.53
N MET A 23 20.31 10.12 -5.70
CA MET A 23 19.00 10.63 -6.11
C MET A 23 18.62 11.89 -5.32
N GLY A 24 18.71 13.07 -5.95
CA GLY A 24 18.22 14.33 -5.37
C GLY A 24 16.69 14.47 -5.50
N GLY A 25 16.03 14.93 -4.44
CA GLY A 25 14.62 15.36 -4.50
C GLY A 25 13.57 14.25 -4.62
N VAL A 26 13.85 13.05 -4.10
CA VAL A 26 12.87 11.94 -4.08
C VAL A 26 11.64 12.37 -3.27
N PRO A 27 10.42 12.35 -3.86
CA PRO A 27 9.22 12.73 -3.14
C PRO A 27 8.91 11.72 -2.04
N TYR A 28 8.40 12.21 -0.91
CA TYR A 28 7.99 11.37 0.21
C TYR A 28 6.78 10.48 -0.19
N PRO A 29 6.77 9.19 0.19
CA PRO A 29 5.67 8.30 -0.16
C PRO A 29 4.37 8.72 0.52
N LYS A 30 3.25 8.57 -0.19
CA LYS A 30 1.92 8.89 0.34
C LYS A 30 1.45 7.90 1.42
N ILE A 31 1.86 6.63 1.31
CA ILE A 31 1.59 5.62 2.34
C ILE A 31 2.60 5.78 3.46
N THR A 32 2.10 5.93 4.69
CA THR A 32 2.91 6.10 5.91
C THR A 32 2.66 5.02 6.94
N THR A 33 1.48 4.41 6.93
CA THR A 33 1.07 3.39 7.89
C THR A 33 0.83 2.07 7.20
N PHE A 34 1.54 1.02 7.65
CA PHE A 34 1.45 -0.33 7.08
C PHE A 34 0.69 -1.32 7.97
N THR A 35 0.61 -1.05 9.28
CA THR A 35 -0.05 -1.90 10.26
C THR A 35 -1.32 -1.23 10.77
N GLN A 36 -2.44 -1.94 10.77
CA GLN A 36 -3.74 -1.42 11.21
C GLN A 36 -4.50 -2.43 12.05
N GLY A 37 -5.39 -1.93 12.91
CA GLY A 37 -6.21 -2.75 13.78
C GLY A 37 -5.49 -3.22 15.05
N ASN A 38 -6.04 -4.27 15.68
CA ASN A 38 -5.52 -4.79 16.94
C ASN A 38 -4.35 -5.76 16.69
N GLN A 39 -3.13 -5.29 16.94
CA GLN A 39 -1.90 -6.08 16.74
C GLN A 39 -1.57 -7.03 17.90
N LYS A 40 -2.29 -6.92 19.03
CA LYS A 40 -2.03 -7.71 20.25
C LYS A 40 -2.91 -8.95 20.35
N LYS A 41 -3.88 -9.11 19.46
CA LYS A 41 -4.85 -10.21 19.49
C LYS A 41 -4.42 -11.27 18.49
N ASP A 42 -4.49 -12.54 18.90
CA ASP A 42 -4.29 -13.66 17.99
C ASP A 42 -5.56 -13.89 17.17
N PHE A 43 -5.40 -13.93 15.86
CA PHE A 43 -6.49 -14.22 14.93
C PHE A 43 -6.33 -15.64 14.37
N PRO A 44 -7.40 -16.46 14.37
CA PRO A 44 -7.33 -17.83 13.87
C PRO A 44 -7.26 -17.93 12.35
N VAL A 45 -7.53 -16.84 11.62
CA VAL A 45 -7.59 -16.80 10.15
C VAL A 45 -6.65 -15.73 9.63
N GLU A 46 -5.82 -16.11 8.66
CA GLU A 46 -4.94 -15.21 7.92
C GLU A 46 -5.38 -15.13 6.46
N MET A 47 -5.50 -13.92 5.92
CA MET A 47 -5.79 -13.67 4.50
C MET A 47 -4.62 -12.92 3.86
N ARG A 48 -4.13 -13.42 2.72
CA ARG A 48 -3.04 -12.80 1.96
C ARG A 48 -3.50 -12.46 0.54
N LEU A 49 -3.17 -11.25 0.09
CA LEU A 49 -3.35 -10.85 -1.31
C LEU A 49 -2.07 -11.17 -2.08
N ILE A 50 -2.16 -12.03 -3.09
CA ILE A 50 -1.04 -12.47 -3.90
C ILE A 50 -1.14 -11.85 -5.29
N ALA A 51 -0.07 -11.22 -5.76
CA ALA A 51 0.01 -10.71 -7.13
C ALA A 51 0.22 -11.89 -8.10
N LEU A 52 -0.63 -11.98 -9.13
CA LEU A 52 -0.54 -13.03 -10.16
C LEU A 52 0.47 -12.68 -11.26
N GLU A 53 0.79 -11.39 -11.40
CA GLU A 53 1.70 -10.88 -12.43
C GLU A 53 2.74 -9.95 -11.81
N SER A 54 3.94 -9.95 -12.42
CA SER A 54 4.99 -9.02 -12.04
C SER A 54 4.64 -7.60 -12.48
N CYS A 55 4.37 -6.72 -11.52
CA CYS A 55 4.00 -5.34 -11.77
C CYS A 55 4.63 -4.40 -10.74
N GLN A 56 4.76 -3.12 -11.10
CA GLN A 56 5.09 -2.08 -10.12
C GLN A 56 3.82 -1.43 -9.60
N ILE A 57 3.67 -1.42 -8.27
CA ILE A 57 2.56 -0.77 -7.59
C ILE A 57 3.05 0.55 -7.00
N ARG A 58 2.36 1.64 -7.33
CA ARG A 58 2.71 2.99 -6.86
C ARG A 58 2.24 3.19 -5.41
N HIS A 59 2.98 4.01 -4.67
CA HIS A 59 2.63 4.39 -3.29
C HIS A 59 1.21 4.98 -3.16
N THR A 60 0.71 5.69 -4.17
CA THR A 60 -0.66 6.23 -4.17
C THR A 60 -1.72 5.14 -4.29
N ALA A 61 -1.45 4.10 -5.07
CA ALA A 61 -2.35 2.97 -5.24
C ALA A 61 -2.40 2.12 -3.96
N LEU A 62 -1.25 1.90 -3.31
CA LEU A 62 -1.19 1.22 -2.01
C LEU A 62 -1.99 1.96 -0.94
N GLU A 63 -1.84 3.29 -0.85
CA GLU A 63 -2.61 4.08 0.12
C GLU A 63 -4.12 4.05 -0.18
N ALA A 64 -4.52 4.15 -1.44
CA ALA A 64 -5.93 4.05 -1.83
C ALA A 64 -6.52 2.67 -1.49
N ALA A 65 -5.77 1.59 -1.77
CA ALA A 65 -6.16 0.23 -1.42
C ALA A 65 -6.32 0.07 0.10
N ARG A 66 -5.34 0.56 0.87
CA ARG A 66 -5.36 0.54 2.34
C ARG A 66 -6.61 1.24 2.90
N VAL A 67 -6.90 2.46 2.45
CA VAL A 67 -8.09 3.22 2.90
C VAL A 67 -9.38 2.50 2.53
N SER A 68 -9.48 1.98 1.30
CA SER A 68 -10.68 1.29 0.82
C SER A 68 -10.96 0.01 1.63
N VAL A 69 -9.93 -0.81 1.83
CA VAL A 69 -10.02 -2.06 2.60
C VAL A 69 -10.35 -1.74 4.06
N ASN A 70 -9.65 -0.81 4.69
CA ASN A 70 -9.88 -0.45 6.08
C ASN A 70 -11.30 0.09 6.31
N ARG A 71 -11.80 0.94 5.41
CA ARG A 71 -13.20 1.41 5.46
C ARG A 71 -14.18 0.23 5.39
N LYS A 72 -13.96 -0.71 4.47
CA LYS A 72 -14.86 -1.86 4.31
C LYS A 72 -14.81 -2.81 5.51
N LEU A 73 -13.62 -3.01 6.09
CA LEU A 73 -13.44 -3.81 7.30
C LEU A 73 -14.15 -3.18 8.50
N LEU A 74 -14.05 -1.86 8.67
CA LEU A 74 -14.76 -1.12 9.73
C LEU A 74 -16.28 -1.23 9.59
N GLU A 75 -16.82 -1.14 8.38
CA GLU A 75 -18.26 -1.32 8.12
C GLU A 75 -18.73 -2.75 8.41
N SER A 76 -17.92 -3.76 8.06
CA SER A 76 -18.35 -5.17 8.08
C SER A 76 -18.10 -5.86 9.42
N VAL A 77 -17.00 -5.53 10.10
CA VAL A 77 -16.56 -6.17 11.36
C VAL A 77 -16.82 -5.28 12.58
N GLY A 78 -17.16 -4.01 12.34
CA GLY A 78 -17.38 -3.00 13.37
C GLY A 78 -16.15 -2.13 13.61
N SER A 79 -16.37 -0.97 14.24
CA SER A 79 -15.31 -0.09 14.70
C SER A 79 -14.39 -0.87 15.63
N ILE A 80 -13.09 -0.86 15.35
CA ILE A 80 -12.06 -1.38 16.26
C ILE A 80 -12.01 -0.42 17.45
N THR A 81 -12.99 -0.54 18.35
CA THR A 81 -12.93 0.06 19.68
C THR A 81 -11.92 -0.77 20.44
N ILE A 82 -10.75 -0.17 20.65
CA ILE A 82 -9.77 -0.64 21.60
C ILE A 82 -10.43 -0.46 22.97
N SER A 83 -10.97 -1.54 23.52
CA SER A 83 -11.24 -1.70 24.95
C SER A 83 -10.07 -2.45 25.57
#